data_AF-A0A9E2TV27-F1
#
_entry.id   AF-A0A9E2TV27-F1
#
_cell.length_a   1.000
_cell.length_b   1.000
_cell.length_c   1.000
_cell.angle_alpha   90.00
_cell.angle_beta   90.00
_cell.angle_gamma   90.00
#
_symmetry.space_group_name_H-M   'P 1'
#
loop_
_entity.id
_entity.type
_entity.pdbx_description
1 polymer ?
#
loop_
_entity_poly.entity_id
_entity_poly.type
_entity_poly.pdbx_seq_one_letter_code
_entity_poly.pdbx_strand_id
1 'polypeptide(L)'
;RAFGDPIDQASANDISTGISKDALREAIYAERFKEFAYEGKHWFDLKRTDRLMAVEEITEDQLVYPIPQRELDTNPNMVQNKGYD
;
A
#
# COMPACT_ATOMS: atom_id res chain seq x y z
N ARG A 1 17.07 21.76 2.87
CA ARG A 1 16.10 20.63 2.84
C ARG A 1 16.85 19.30 3.05
N ALA A 2 16.19 18.13 2.97
CA ALA A 2 16.84 16.81 3.08
C ALA A 2 18.06 16.62 2.13
N PHE A 3 18.15 17.43 1.07
CA PHE A 3 19.25 17.43 0.09
C PHE A 3 20.24 18.59 0.23
N GLY A 4 20.21 19.36 1.33
CA GLY A 4 21.11 20.50 1.55
C GLY A 4 20.74 21.79 0.80
N ASP A 5 19.66 21.79 0.02
CA ASP A 5 19.21 22.99 -0.72
C ASP A 5 18.78 24.15 0.20
N PRO A 6 19.00 25.42 -0.22
CA PRO A 6 18.48 26.61 0.45
C PRO A 6 16.96 26.58 0.65
N ILE A 7 16.47 27.21 1.73
CA ILE A 7 15.04 27.17 2.08
C ILE A 7 14.16 27.98 1.12
N ASP A 8 14.74 28.95 0.45
CA ASP A 8 14.10 29.94 -0.42
C ASP A 8 14.18 29.59 -1.92
N GLN A 9 14.68 28.41 -2.27
CA GLN A 9 14.82 27.95 -3.66
C GLN A 9 14.05 26.66 -3.91
N ALA A 10 13.58 26.51 -5.15
CA ALA A 10 12.99 25.26 -5.63
C ALA A 10 14.07 24.17 -5.71
N SER A 11 13.76 22.95 -5.27
CA SER A 11 14.68 21.82 -5.44
C SER A 11 14.52 21.21 -6.83
N ALA A 12 15.62 20.74 -7.42
CA ALA A 12 15.56 19.94 -8.64
C ALA A 12 14.81 18.60 -8.44
N ASN A 13 14.65 18.17 -7.18
CA ASN A 13 13.91 16.97 -6.80
C ASN A 13 12.42 17.25 -6.53
N ASP A 14 11.97 18.51 -6.60
CA ASP A 14 10.56 18.85 -6.38
C ASP A 14 9.71 18.40 -7.58
N ILE A 15 8.46 18.01 -7.30
CA ILE A 15 7.49 17.64 -8.34
C ILE A 15 7.15 18.89 -9.18
N SER A 16 7.14 18.73 -10.51
CA SER A 16 6.84 19.83 -11.43
C SER A 16 5.42 20.36 -11.27
N THR A 17 5.24 21.67 -11.46
CA THR A 17 3.92 22.30 -11.43
C THR A 17 3.13 21.96 -12.69
N GLY A 18 1.79 21.94 -12.59
CA GLY A 18 0.89 21.72 -13.73
C GLY A 18 0.72 20.26 -14.15
N ILE A 19 1.24 19.29 -13.40
CA ILE A 19 1.00 17.87 -13.66
C ILE A 19 -0.47 17.47 -13.40
N SER A 20 -0.90 16.39 -14.03
CA SER A 20 -2.23 15.84 -13.79
C SER A 20 -2.34 15.27 -12.37
N LYS A 21 -3.58 15.17 -11.88
CA LYS A 21 -3.90 14.53 -10.61
C LYS A 21 -3.36 13.10 -10.52
N ASP A 22 -3.43 12.35 -11.62
CA ASP A 22 -3.00 10.95 -11.64
C ASP A 22 -1.47 10.83 -11.69
N ALA A 23 -0.79 11.71 -12.42
CA ALA A 23 0.67 11.80 -12.37
C ALA A 23 1.15 12.12 -10.94
N LEU A 24 0.47 13.02 -10.24
CA LEU A 24 0.78 13.33 -8.85
C LEU A 24 0.57 12.12 -7.93
N ARG A 25 -0.50 11.35 -8.13
CA ARG A 25 -0.77 10.13 -7.35
C ARG A 25 0.32 9.09 -7.55
N GLU A 26 0.74 8.83 -8.78
CA GLU A 26 1.83 7.88 -9.05
C GLU A 26 3.14 8.32 -8.41
N ALA A 27 3.46 9.63 -8.42
CA ALA A 27 4.61 10.16 -7.70
C ALA A 27 4.51 9.91 -6.18
N ILE A 28 3.35 10.15 -5.58
CA ILE A 28 3.10 9.87 -4.16
C ILE A 28 3.26 8.38 -3.85
N TYR A 29 2.72 7.50 -4.70
CA TYR A 29 2.82 6.06 -4.49
C TYR A 29 4.27 5.55 -4.58
N ALA A 30 5.02 6.03 -5.56
CA ALA A 30 6.43 5.71 -5.72
C ALA A 30 7.25 6.19 -4.52
N GLU A 31 6.97 7.39 -4.00
CA GLU A 31 7.71 7.94 -2.86
C GLU A 31 7.38 7.20 -1.56
N ARG A 32 6.11 6.88 -1.31
CA ARG A 32 5.72 6.07 -0.13
C ARG A 32 6.37 4.70 -0.12
N PHE A 33 6.57 4.07 -1.28
CA PHE A 33 7.25 2.79 -1.37
C PHE A 33 8.73 2.89 -0.95
N LYS A 34 9.42 3.95 -1.36
CA LYS A 34 10.83 4.20 -1.01
C LYS A 34 10.99 4.61 0.45
N GLU A 35 10.17 5.57 0.90
CA GLU A 35 10.29 6.18 2.23
C GLU A 35 10.00 5.17 3.34
N PHE A 36 8.94 4.37 3.19
CA PHE A 36 8.49 3.43 4.22
C PHE A 36 8.98 1.99 3.99
N ALA A 37 10.13 1.84 3.35
CA ALA A 37 10.75 0.54 3.14
C ALA A 37 10.99 -0.15 4.50
N TYR A 38 10.61 -1.43 4.59
CA TYR A 38 10.68 -2.23 5.83
C TYR A 38 9.78 -1.77 7.01
N GLU A 39 8.80 -0.88 6.77
CA GLU A 39 7.85 -0.43 7.80
C GLU A 39 6.43 -1.03 7.65
N GLY A 40 6.26 -2.01 6.76
CA GLY A 40 4.99 -2.71 6.57
C GLY A 40 3.88 -1.87 5.94
N LYS A 41 4.18 -0.77 5.24
CA LYS A 41 3.17 0.10 4.61
C LYS A 41 2.72 -0.36 3.24
N HIS A 42 3.61 -1.01 2.48
CA HIS A 42 3.39 -1.28 1.07
C HIS A 42 2.08 -2.03 0.77
N TRP A 43 1.85 -3.15 1.47
CA TRP A 43 0.63 -3.95 1.31
C TRP A 43 -0.65 -3.13 1.52
N PHE A 44 -0.71 -2.36 2.61
CA PHE A 44 -1.90 -1.57 2.95
C PHE A 44 -2.08 -0.37 2.02
N ASP A 45 -0.99 0.23 1.54
CA ASP A 45 -1.04 1.30 0.55
C ASP A 45 -1.60 0.82 -0.78
N LEU A 46 -1.16 -0.35 -1.25
CA LEU A 46 -1.70 -0.98 -2.45
C LEU A 46 -3.17 -1.39 -2.26
N LYS A 47 -3.52 -1.99 -1.12
CA LYS A 47 -4.89 -2.44 -0.82
C LYS A 47 -5.88 -1.27 -0.78
N ARG A 48 -5.56 -0.20 -0.06
CA ARG A 48 -6.47 0.96 0.09
C ARG A 48 -6.60 1.81 -1.18
N THR A 49 -5.79 1.54 -2.20
CA THR A 49 -5.81 2.24 -3.49
C THR A 49 -6.21 1.33 -4.64
N ASP A 50 -6.70 0.12 -4.35
CA ASP A 50 -7.13 -0.89 -5.32
C ASP A 50 -6.04 -1.29 -6.33
N ARG A 51 -4.77 -1.20 -5.92
CA ARG A 51 -3.59 -1.50 -6.75
C ARG A 51 -2.95 -2.85 -6.42
N LEU A 52 -3.39 -3.52 -5.36
CA LEU A 52 -2.72 -4.71 -4.84
C LEU A 52 -2.69 -5.87 -5.85
N MET A 53 -3.84 -6.25 -6.43
CA MET A 53 -3.89 -7.31 -7.45
C MET A 53 -3.22 -6.94 -8.79
N ALA A 54 -2.95 -5.65 -9.02
CA ALA A 54 -2.23 -5.20 -10.21
C ALA A 54 -0.71 -5.27 -10.05
N VAL A 55 -0.21 -5.32 -8.81
CA VAL A 55 1.22 -5.31 -8.47
C VAL A 55 1.66 -6.67 -7.94
N GLU A 56 0.82 -7.35 -7.15
CA GLU A 56 1.08 -8.65 -6.55
C GLU A 56 0.28 -9.75 -7.28
N GLU A 57 0.87 -10.94 -7.41
CA GLU A 57 0.21 -12.11 -8.02
C GLU A 57 -0.77 -12.79 -7.06
N ILE A 58 -1.83 -12.07 -6.68
CA ILE A 58 -2.86 -12.54 -5.74
C ILE A 58 -4.27 -12.43 -6.32
N THR A 59 -5.18 -13.24 -5.80
CA THR A 59 -6.62 -13.16 -6.11
C THR A 59 -7.39 -12.35 -5.07
N GLU A 60 -8.65 -12.04 -5.37
CA GLU A 60 -9.55 -11.32 -4.44
C GLU A 60 -9.71 -12.04 -3.09
N ASP A 61 -9.76 -13.37 -3.10
CA ASP A 61 -9.87 -14.18 -1.89
C ASP A 61 -8.61 -14.08 -0.99
N GLN A 62 -7.46 -13.75 -1.58
CA GLN A 62 -6.17 -13.60 -0.87
C GLN A 62 -5.93 -12.19 -0.32
N LEU A 63 -6.93 -11.29 -0.38
CA LEU A 63 -6.85 -9.96 0.22
C LEU A 63 -6.87 -10.01 1.77
N VAL A 64 -7.28 -11.13 2.35
CA VAL A 64 -7.37 -11.37 3.80
C VAL A 64 -6.68 -12.68 4.15
N TYR A 65 -6.11 -12.75 5.35
CA TYR A 65 -5.50 -13.98 5.86
C TYR A 65 -6.55 -15.02 6.27
N PRO A 66 -6.20 -16.31 6.29
CA PRO A 66 -7.06 -17.32 6.89
C PRO A 66 -7.26 -17.06 8.38
N ILE A 67 -8.47 -17.34 8.86
CA ILE A 67 -8.77 -17.38 10.29
C ILE A 67 -8.08 -18.62 10.88
N PRO A 68 -7.28 -18.48 11.96
CA PRO A 68 -6.62 -19.62 12.58
C PRO A 68 -7.62 -20.67 13.08
N GLN A 69 -7.31 -21.95 12.91
CA GLN A 69 -8.20 -23.06 13.29
C GLN A 69 -8.64 -22.99 14.77
N ARG A 70 -7.74 -22.59 15.68
CA ARG A 70 -8.06 -22.42 17.10
C ARG A 70 -9.23 -21.45 17.34
N GLU A 71 -9.34 -20.40 16.54
CA GLU A 71 -10.43 -19.42 16.66
C GLU A 71 -11.76 -20.00 16.17
N LEU A 72 -11.73 -20.80 15.10
CA LEU A 72 -12.89 -21.53 14.58
C LEU A 72 -13.37 -22.59 15.57
N ASP A 73 -12.45 -23.36 16.15
CA ASP A 73 -12.76 -24.38 17.16
C ASP A 73 -13.37 -23.76 18.43
N THR A 74 -12.96 -22.53 18.77
CA THR A 74 -13.45 -21.80 19.96
C THR A 74 -14.85 -21.22 19.75
N ASN A 75 -15.17 -20.77 18.54
CA ASN A 75 -16.46 -20.17 18.21
C ASN A 75 -17.12 -20.89 17.02
N PRO A 76 -18.02 -21.86 17.26
CA PRO A 76 -18.70 -22.61 16.19
C PRO A 76 -19.56 -21.76 15.24
N ASN A 77 -19.89 -20.51 15.62
CA ASN A 77 -20.61 -19.58 14.73
C ASN A 77 -19.67 -18.79 13.80
N MET A 78 -18.35 -18.93 13.96
CA MET A 78 -17.37 -18.31 13.10
C MET A 78 -17.22 -19.12 11.81
N VAL A 79 -17.28 -18.42 10.68
CA VAL A 79 -17.07 -19.00 9.35
C VAL A 79 -15.72 -18.51 8.83
N GLN A 80 -15.00 -19.40 8.15
CA GLN A 80 -13.71 -19.09 7.54
C GLN A 80 -13.84 -18.02 6.44
N ASN A 81 -12.76 -17.28 6.21
CA ASN A 81 -12.67 -16.35 5.10
C ASN A 81 -12.71 -17.11 3.78
N LYS A 82 -13.52 -16.62 2.83
CA LYS A 82 -13.67 -17.23 1.50
C LYS A 82 -12.32 -17.55 0.87
N GLY A 83 -12.18 -18.75 0.32
CA GLY A 83 -10.96 -19.24 -0.33
C GLY A 83 -10.00 -20.00 0.59
N TYR A 84 -10.34 -20.14 1.88
CA TYR A 84 -9.51 -20.84 2.90
C TYR A 84 -10.25 -21.97 3.63
N ASP A 85 -11.39 -22.41 3.10
CA ASP A 85 -12.23 -23.48 3.65
C ASP A 85 -11.60 -24.88 3.51
#